data_AF-A0A1J7CSD0-F1
#
_entry.id   AF-A0A1J7CSD0-F1
#
_cell.length_a   1.000
_cell.length_b   1.000
_cell.length_c   1.000
_cell.angle_alpha   90.00
_cell.angle_beta   90.00
_cell.angle_gamma   90.00
#
_symmetry.space_group_name_H-M   'P 1'
#
loop_
_entity.id
_entity.type
_entity.pdbx_description
1 polymer ?
#
loop_
_entity_poly.entity_id
_entity_poly.type
_entity_poly.pdbx_seq_one_letter_code
_entity_poly.pdbx_strand_id
1 'polypeptide(L)'
;MKESDKNIEQLISKMMKEDQLQSPSIDFTSKIMSEVLLLEEKKLKNYKPLISKPVWFFIGTALIALIIYISLFSGAQNNLETGKLYTDKIADAFSGIHFSKNIMYALLIVPFMILIQIGVLKNYFDKKYEL
;
A
#
# COMPACT_ATOMS: atom_id res chain seq x y z
N MET A 1 -58.31 10.34 -40.00
CA MET A 1 -58.11 9.09 -39.22
C MET A 1 -59.33 8.22 -39.44
N LYS A 2 -59.18 6.93 -39.79
CA LYS A 2 -60.34 6.05 -39.93
C LYS A 2 -60.90 5.77 -38.55
N GLU A 3 -62.22 5.64 -38.42
CA GLU A 3 -62.89 5.44 -37.13
C GLU A 3 -62.41 4.16 -36.41
N SER A 4 -61.96 3.16 -37.18
CA SER A 4 -61.31 1.94 -36.71
C SER A 4 -60.06 2.19 -35.85
N ASP A 5 -59.23 3.15 -36.24
CA ASP A 5 -57.94 3.42 -35.59
C ASP A 5 -58.16 4.01 -34.18
N LYS A 6 -59.20 4.83 -34.05
CA LYS A 6 -59.59 5.47 -32.78
C LYS A 6 -60.12 4.45 -31.77
N ASN A 7 -60.85 3.44 -32.25
CA ASN A 7 -61.34 2.34 -31.41
C ASN A 7 -60.19 1.45 -30.90
N ILE A 8 -59.20 1.15 -31.75
CA ILE A 8 -57.99 0.42 -31.36
C ILE A 8 -57.21 1.19 -30.28
N GLU A 9 -57.05 2.50 -30.45
CA GLU A 9 -56.32 3.35 -29.50
C GLU A 9 -57.04 3.45 -28.14
N GLN A 10 -58.39 3.49 -28.15
CA GLN A 10 -59.20 3.42 -26.93
C GLN A 10 -59.10 2.05 -26.23
N LEU A 11 -59.00 0.95 -26.98
CA LEU A 11 -58.79 -0.38 -26.41
C LEU A 11 -57.41 -0.52 -25.76
N ILE A 12 -56.35 -0.05 -26.43
CA ILE A 12 -54.98 -0.08 -25.89
C ILE A 12 -54.88 0.78 -24.63
N SER A 13 -55.44 1.99 -24.64
CA SER A 13 -55.41 2.87 -23.47
C SER A 13 -56.25 2.35 -22.30
N LYS A 14 -57.34 1.63 -22.56
CA LYS A 14 -58.13 0.96 -21.51
C LYS A 14 -57.37 -0.21 -20.90
N MET A 15 -56.73 -1.03 -21.73
CA MET A 15 -55.89 -2.15 -21.30
C MET A 15 -54.71 -1.66 -20.43
N MET A 16 -54.02 -0.60 -20.85
CA MET A 16 -52.92 -0.01 -20.07
C MET A 16 -53.36 0.66 -18.76
N LYS A 17 -54.61 1.11 -18.65
CA LYS A 17 -55.16 1.70 -17.41
C LYS A 17 -55.68 0.64 -16.43
N GLU A 18 -56.15 -0.49 -16.93
CA GLU A 18 -56.62 -1.61 -16.11
C GLU A 18 -55.45 -2.43 -15.54
N ASP A 19 -54.28 -2.39 -16.18
CA ASP A 19 -53.06 -2.95 -15.63
C ASP A 19 -52.60 -2.13 -14.42
N GLN A 20 -52.55 -2.79 -13.26
CA GLN A 20 -52.06 -2.17 -12.03
C GLN A 20 -50.57 -1.88 -12.19
N LEU A 21 -50.18 -0.60 -12.08
CA LEU A 21 -48.79 -0.18 -12.04
C LEU A 21 -48.07 -0.97 -10.95
N GLN A 22 -47.21 -1.90 -11.35
CA GLN A 22 -46.39 -2.68 -10.44
C GLN A 22 -45.43 -1.72 -9.75
N SER A 23 -45.74 -1.35 -8.51
CA SER A 23 -44.80 -0.57 -7.71
C SER A 23 -43.73 -1.51 -7.17
N PRO A 24 -42.48 -1.03 -7.05
CA PRO A 24 -41.49 -1.78 -6.30
C PRO A 24 -42.00 -2.06 -4.88
N SER A 25 -41.48 -3.11 -4.26
CA SER A 25 -41.72 -3.37 -2.85
C SER A 25 -41.30 -2.17 -2.00
N ILE A 26 -41.97 -1.96 -0.87
CA ILE A 26 -41.67 -0.87 0.08
C ILE A 26 -40.17 -0.82 0.44
N ASP A 27 -39.53 -1.98 0.55
CA ASP A 27 -38.12 -2.11 0.94
C ASP A 27 -37.13 -2.14 -0.24
N PHE A 28 -37.58 -1.87 -1.46
CA PHE A 28 -36.75 -1.98 -2.67
C PHE A 28 -35.48 -1.14 -2.58
N THR A 29 -35.64 0.13 -2.22
CA THR A 29 -34.51 1.06 -2.08
C THR A 29 -33.54 0.62 -0.99
N SER A 30 -34.06 0.17 0.17
CA SER A 30 -33.23 -0.30 1.28
C SER A 30 -32.41 -1.54 0.90
N LYS A 31 -33.01 -2.46 0.14
CA LYS A 31 -32.36 -3.71 -0.30
C LYS A 31 -31.32 -3.47 -1.39
N ILE A 32 -31.57 -2.55 -2.31
CA ILE A 32 -30.58 -2.13 -3.30
C ILE A 32 -29.42 -1.39 -2.63
N MET A 33 -29.71 -0.46 -1.72
CA MET A 33 -28.67 0.31 -1.03
C MET A 33 -27.77 -0.59 -0.16
N SER A 34 -28.33 -1.62 0.48
CA SER A 34 -27.52 -2.57 1.25
C SER A 34 -26.59 -3.40 0.37
N GLU A 35 -27.03 -3.84 -0.82
CA GLU A 35 -26.17 -4.52 -1.78
C GLU A 35 -25.10 -3.59 -2.37
N VAL A 36 -25.43 -2.32 -2.64
CA VAL A 36 -24.48 -1.32 -3.14
C VAL A 36 -23.36 -1.07 -2.12
N LEU A 37 -23.70 -0.89 -0.84
CA LEU A 37 -22.71 -0.70 0.23
C LEU A 37 -21.77 -1.90 0.36
N LEU A 38 -22.29 -3.12 0.31
CA LEU A 38 -21.48 -4.34 0.35
C LEU A 38 -20.56 -4.47 -0.87
N LEU A 39 -20.99 -4.02 -2.05
CA LEU A 39 -20.18 -4.00 -3.26
C LEU A 39 -19.11 -2.92 -3.23
N GLU A 40 -19.40 -1.77 -2.62
CA GLU A 40 -18.46 -0.67 -2.42
C GLU A 40 -17.35 -1.05 -1.41
N GLU A 41 -17.71 -1.64 -0.27
CA GLU A 41 -16.75 -2.20 0.69
C GLU A 41 -15.86 -3.28 0.06
N LYS A 42 -16.41 -4.14 -0.81
CA LYS A 42 -15.61 -5.15 -1.55
C LYS A 42 -14.71 -4.54 -2.62
N LYS A 43 -15.07 -3.38 -3.19
CA LYS A 43 -14.23 -2.63 -4.15
C LYS A 43 -13.09 -1.90 -3.45
N LEU A 44 -13.26 -1.54 -2.19
CA LEU A 44 -12.17 -1.22 -1.27
C LEU A 44 -11.40 -2.51 -0.93
N LYS A 45 -10.83 -3.16 -1.95
CA LYS A 45 -9.80 -4.17 -1.75
C LYS A 45 -8.65 -3.48 -1.03
N ASN A 46 -8.63 -3.61 0.30
CA ASN A 46 -7.53 -3.15 1.12
C ASN A 46 -6.24 -3.70 0.51
N TYR A 47 -5.36 -2.79 0.12
CA TYR A 47 -4.07 -3.12 -0.44
C TYR A 47 -3.29 -3.90 0.61
N LYS A 48 -3.31 -5.23 0.53
CA LYS A 48 -2.56 -6.10 1.42
C LYS A 48 -1.12 -6.10 0.88
N PRO A 49 -0.17 -5.43 1.56
CA PRO A 49 1.19 -5.33 1.04
C PRO A 49 1.77 -6.75 0.90
N LEU A 50 2.47 -7.00 -0.22
CA LEU A 50 3.02 -8.30 -0.59
C LEU A 50 3.93 -8.90 0.51
N ILE A 51 4.52 -8.03 1.33
CA ILE A 51 5.31 -8.35 2.52
C ILE A 51 4.73 -7.53 3.67
N SER A 52 4.46 -8.18 4.81
CA SER A 52 3.91 -7.50 5.97
C SER A 52 4.93 -6.49 6.54
N LYS A 53 4.44 -5.38 7.10
CA LYS A 53 5.28 -4.31 7.63
C LYS A 53 6.33 -4.77 8.66
N PRO A 54 6.08 -5.74 9.58
CA PRO A 54 7.13 -6.25 10.47
C PRO A 54 8.20 -7.07 9.74
N VAL A 55 7.87 -7.76 8.64
CA VAL A 55 8.86 -8.52 7.85
C VAL A 55 9.83 -7.57 7.14
N TRP A 56 9.35 -6.42 6.68
CA TRP A 56 10.21 -5.34 6.15
C TRP A 56 11.15 -4.76 7.21
N PHE A 57 10.70 -4.61 8.45
CA PHE A 57 11.57 -4.19 9.54
C PHE A 57 12.65 -5.24 9.84
N PHE A 58 12.28 -6.52 9.84
CA PHE A 58 13.20 -7.62 10.05
C PHE A 58 14.28 -7.69 8.95
N ILE A 59 13.89 -7.51 7.67
CA ILE A 59 14.84 -7.52 6.54
C ILE A 59 15.86 -6.38 6.65
N GLY A 60 15.41 -5.16 7.01
CA GLY A 60 16.29 -4.02 7.18
C GLY A 60 17.25 -4.19 8.35
N THR A 61 16.74 -4.70 9.48
CA THR A 61 17.56 -4.96 10.68
C THR A 61 18.59 -6.06 10.42
N ALA A 62 18.22 -7.13 9.72
CA ALA A 62 19.13 -8.20 9.34
C ALA A 62 20.24 -7.73 8.41
N LEU A 63 19.93 -6.87 7.42
CA LEU A 63 20.92 -6.26 6.53
C LEU A 63 21.91 -5.38 7.30
N ILE A 64 21.42 -4.55 8.21
CA ILE A 64 22.28 -3.69 9.05
C ILE A 64 23.18 -4.56 9.94
N ALA A 65 22.63 -5.59 10.58
CA ALA A 65 23.39 -6.53 11.39
C ALA A 65 24.47 -7.25 10.58
N LEU A 66 24.18 -7.64 9.34
CA LEU A 66 25.15 -8.24 8.42
C LEU A 66 26.29 -7.27 8.10
N ILE A 67 25.98 -6.01 7.79
CA ILE A 67 26.98 -4.98 7.49
C ILE A 67 27.89 -4.74 8.71
N ILE A 68 27.30 -4.65 9.90
CA ILE A 68 28.05 -4.48 11.16
C ILE A 68 28.92 -5.72 11.42
N TYR A 69 28.37 -6.92 11.25
CA TYR A 69 29.09 -8.17 11.43
C TYR A 69 30.31 -8.24 10.50
N ILE A 70 30.12 -7.96 9.20
CA ILE A 70 31.21 -7.89 8.23
C ILE A 70 32.21 -6.82 8.65
N SER A 71 31.78 -5.61 9.04
CA SER A 71 32.70 -4.54 9.46
C SER A 71 33.57 -4.93 10.68
N LEU A 72 32.99 -5.63 11.67
CA LEU A 72 33.70 -6.05 12.88
C LEU A 72 34.60 -7.28 12.66
N PHE A 73 34.19 -8.21 11.79
CA PHE A 73 34.90 -9.46 11.52
C PHE A 73 35.73 -9.45 10.22
N SER A 74 35.71 -8.38 9.42
CA SER A 74 36.50 -8.25 8.18
C SER A 74 38.02 -8.22 8.42
N GLY A 75 38.47 -8.16 9.68
CA GLY A 75 39.88 -8.32 10.07
C GLY A 75 40.33 -9.79 10.21
N ALA A 76 39.40 -10.76 10.23
CA ALA A 76 39.75 -12.17 10.23
C ALA A 76 40.04 -12.60 8.78
N GLN A 77 41.34 -12.74 8.45
CA GLN A 77 41.89 -13.13 7.15
C GLN A 77 41.07 -14.24 6.45
N ASN A 78 40.05 -13.85 5.69
CA ASN A 78 39.40 -14.69 4.70
C ASN A 78 39.98 -14.32 3.35
N ASN A 79 40.70 -15.26 2.74
CA ASN A 79 41.37 -15.14 1.45
C ASN A 79 40.36 -15.02 0.27
N LEU A 80 39.51 -14.00 0.28
CA LEU A 80 38.66 -13.62 -0.85
C LEU A 80 39.43 -12.62 -1.74
N GLU A 81 40.28 -13.16 -2.60
CA GLU A 81 41.13 -12.42 -3.54
C GLU A 81 40.31 -11.51 -4.49
N THR A 82 39.06 -11.87 -4.76
CA THR A 82 38.09 -11.06 -5.52
C THR A 82 37.49 -9.89 -4.73
N GLY A 83 37.44 -9.94 -3.40
CA GLY A 83 36.94 -8.84 -2.57
C GLY A 83 37.93 -7.68 -2.49
N LYS A 84 39.23 -7.99 -2.38
CA LYS A 84 40.32 -7.02 -2.22
C LYS A 84 40.35 -5.96 -3.32
N LEU A 85 40.22 -6.35 -4.60
CA LEU A 85 40.26 -5.42 -5.73
C LEU A 85 39.13 -4.37 -5.70
N TYR A 86 37.95 -4.72 -5.22
CA TYR A 86 36.83 -3.78 -5.11
C TYR A 86 36.94 -2.93 -3.85
N THR A 87 37.32 -3.51 -2.72
CA THR A 87 37.55 -2.75 -1.49
C THR A 87 38.69 -1.77 -1.61
N ASP A 88 39.77 -2.11 -2.31
CA ASP A 88 40.93 -1.22 -2.48
C ASP A 88 40.59 -0.03 -3.38
N LYS A 89 39.83 -0.23 -4.47
CA LYS A 89 39.36 0.88 -5.32
C LYS A 89 38.38 1.80 -4.61
N ILE A 90 37.49 1.23 -3.80
CA ILE A 90 36.56 2.02 -2.98
C ILE A 90 37.35 2.77 -1.91
N ALA A 91 38.26 2.08 -1.20
CA ALA A 91 39.11 2.70 -0.19
C ALA A 91 39.97 3.83 -0.76
N ASP A 92 40.55 3.66 -1.96
CA ASP A 92 41.29 4.72 -2.66
C ASP A 92 40.39 5.91 -3.03
N ALA A 93 39.17 5.67 -3.50
CA ALA A 93 38.21 6.72 -3.82
C ALA A 93 37.75 7.51 -2.58
N PHE A 94 37.76 6.88 -1.40
CA PHE A 94 37.41 7.49 -0.11
C PHE A 94 38.65 7.89 0.72
N SER A 95 39.87 7.63 0.25
CA SER A 95 41.14 7.86 0.98
C SER A 95 41.44 9.34 1.24
N GLY A 96 40.94 10.22 0.36
CA GLY A 96 41.03 11.68 0.53
C GLY A 96 40.05 12.25 1.57
N ILE A 97 39.10 11.43 2.07
CA ILE A 97 38.08 11.87 3.02
C ILE A 97 38.48 11.39 4.42
N HIS A 98 38.99 12.33 5.21
CA HIS A 98 39.35 12.05 6.61
C HIS A 98 38.08 11.93 7.45
N PHE A 99 37.57 10.71 7.59
CA PHE A 99 36.41 10.42 8.45
C PHE A 99 36.81 10.60 9.92
N SER A 100 36.47 11.75 10.50
CA SER A 100 36.54 11.99 11.94
C SER A 100 35.68 10.98 12.70
N LYS A 101 36.09 10.56 13.91
CA LYS A 101 35.27 9.69 14.77
C LYS A 101 33.84 10.22 14.95
N ASN A 102 33.67 11.54 15.03
CA ASN A 102 32.35 12.17 15.14
C ASN A 102 31.50 11.96 13.88
N ILE A 103 32.10 12.04 12.69
CA ILE A 103 31.38 11.84 11.43
C ILE A 103 30.99 10.36 11.27
N MET A 104 31.82 9.44 11.75
CA MET A 104 31.54 8.00 11.78
C MET A 104 30.33 7.68 12.69
N TYR A 105 30.29 8.27 13.89
CA TYR A 105 29.14 8.11 14.80
C TYR A 105 27.87 8.77 14.24
N ALA A 106 27.99 9.95 13.63
CA ALA A 106 26.87 10.64 13.00
C ALA A 106 26.28 9.83 11.84
N LEU A 107 27.13 9.22 11.00
CA LEU A 107 26.71 8.39 9.87
C LEU A 107 25.90 7.16 10.32
N LEU A 108 26.10 6.68 11.54
CA LEU A 108 25.36 5.54 12.09
C LEU A 108 24.07 5.98 12.80
N ILE A 109 24.12 7.06 13.59
CA ILE A 109 23.00 7.55 14.40
C ILE A 109 21.92 8.23 13.54
N VAL A 110 22.30 9.01 12.54
CA VAL A 110 21.35 9.74 11.68
C VAL A 110 20.36 8.81 10.96
N PRO A 111 20.79 7.77 10.22
CA PRO A 111 19.85 6.86 9.56
C PRO A 111 19.02 6.07 10.58
N PHE A 112 19.57 5.72 11.74
CA PHE A 112 18.82 5.08 12.82
C PHE A 112 17.68 5.97 13.34
N MET A 113 17.94 7.28 13.55
CA MET A 113 16.91 8.25 13.91
C MET A 113 15.85 8.39 12.82
N ILE A 114 16.24 8.41 11.54
CA ILE A 114 15.29 8.52 10.41
C ILE A 114 14.34 7.31 10.38
N LEU A 115 14.84 6.10 10.64
CA LEU A 115 14.00 4.89 10.73
C LEU A 115 12.95 5.00 11.83
N ILE A 116 13.34 5.51 13.01
CA ILE A 116 12.42 5.76 14.12
C ILE A 116 11.38 6.82 13.73
N GLN A 117 11.82 7.92 13.10
CA GLN A 117 10.93 9.00 12.66
C GLN A 117 9.89 8.51 11.63
N ILE A 118 10.30 7.67 10.67
CA ILE A 118 9.36 7.02 9.74
C ILE A 118 8.32 6.20 10.49
N GLY A 119 8.73 5.43 11.51
CA GLY A 119 7.82 4.62 12.33
C GLY A 119 6.79 5.47 13.08
N VAL A 120 7.24 6.56 13.69
CA VAL A 120 6.38 7.50 14.43
C VAL A 120 5.41 8.21 13.47
N LEU A 121 5.89 8.74 12.35
CA LEU A 121 5.04 9.39 11.35
C LEU A 121 3.98 8.42 10.85
N LYS A 122 4.40 7.23 10.45
CA LYS A 122 3.49 6.22 9.94
C LYS A 122 2.43 5.83 10.97
N ASN A 123 2.80 5.69 12.25
CA ASN A 123 1.83 5.41 13.31
C ASN A 123 0.86 6.58 13.56
N TYR A 124 1.35 7.82 13.46
CA TYR A 124 0.52 9.02 13.54
C TYR A 124 -0.48 9.12 12.39
N PHE A 125 -0.04 8.83 11.16
CA PHE A 125 -0.90 8.83 9.97
C PHE A 125 -1.89 7.65 9.99
N ASP A 126 -1.45 6.42 10.31
CA ASP A 126 -2.36 5.26 10.44
C ASP A 126 -3.48 5.55 11.46
N LYS A 127 -3.17 6.24 12.57
CA LYS A 127 -4.16 6.60 13.61
C LYS A 127 -5.05 7.78 13.23
N LYS A 128 -4.59 8.70 12.36
CA LYS A 128 -5.36 9.85 11.88
C LYS A 128 -6.32 9.50 10.75
N TYR A 129 -6.00 8.47 9.97
CA TYR A 129 -6.73 8.11 8.75
C TYR A 129 -7.53 6.80 8.85
N GLU A 130 -7.70 6.21 10.05
CA GLU A 130 -8.47 4.98 10.32
C GLU A 130 -8.30 3.89 9.23
N LEU A 131 -7.04 3.50 8.97
CA LEU A 131 -6.69 2.34 8.13
C LEU A 131 -6.61 1.05 8.93
#